data_AF-A0A1Z4N5Y9-F1
#
_entry.id   AF-A0A1Z4N5Y9-F1
#
_cell.length_a   1.000
_cell.length_b   1.000
_cell.length_c   1.000
_cell.angle_alpha   90.00
_cell.angle_beta   90.00
_cell.angle_gamma   90.00
#
_symmetry.space_group_name_H-M   'P 1'
#
loop_
_entity.id
_entity.type
_entity.pdbx_description
1 polymer ?
#
loop_
_entity_poly.entity_id
_entity_poly.type
_entity_poly.pdbx_seq_one_letter_code
_entity_poly.pdbx_strand_id
1 'polypeptide(L)'
;MSIPNNEDFRNNLVPNLSMSSSSEATSSYICARHLEEWVKGSGVSEQITRLNVKTLEDNEEIAQHLGWKKYKHTAGWWCSGINPRNGLPIVLLFHL
;
A
#
# COMPACT_ATOMS: atom_id res chain seq x y z
N MET A 1 -1.96 24.92 5.76
CA MET A 1 -2.05 23.45 5.66
C MET A 1 -0.66 22.92 5.92
N SER A 2 -0.46 22.27 7.07
CA SER A 2 0.84 21.70 7.43
C SER A 2 0.99 20.35 6.74
N ILE A 3 2.06 20.17 5.97
CA ILE A 3 2.42 18.86 5.41
C ILE A 3 2.85 17.99 6.60
N PRO A 4 2.21 16.84 6.87
CA PRO A 4 2.61 15.99 7.97
C PRO A 4 4.02 15.46 7.73
N ASN A 5 4.85 15.48 8.78
CA ASN A 5 6.25 15.06 8.72
C ASN A 5 6.31 13.53 8.55
N ASN A 6 7.30 13.06 7.80
CA ASN A 6 7.54 11.64 7.49
C ASN A 6 7.65 10.72 8.74
N GLU A 7 7.94 11.31 9.89
CA GLU A 7 8.04 10.61 11.19
C GLU A 7 6.67 10.09 11.70
N ASP A 8 5.55 10.70 11.31
CA ASP A 8 4.21 10.33 11.81
C ASP A 8 3.72 8.98 11.22
N PHE A 9 4.20 8.62 10.02
CA PHE A 9 3.80 7.39 9.34
C PHE A 9 4.50 6.14 9.92
N ARG A 10 5.79 6.27 10.28
CA ARG A 10 6.61 5.15 10.81
C ARG A 10 6.17 4.70 12.20
N ASN A 11 5.65 5.61 13.02
CA ASN A 11 5.20 5.30 14.38
C ASN A 11 3.87 4.52 14.45
N ASN A 12 3.18 4.32 13.31
CA ASN A 12 1.86 3.68 13.24
C ASN A 12 1.80 2.56 12.19
N LEU A 13 2.93 1.91 11.92
CA LEU A 13 3.00 0.78 11.01
C LEU A 13 2.46 -0.48 11.68
N VAL A 14 1.44 -1.09 11.07
CA VAL A 14 0.89 -2.37 11.55
C VAL A 14 1.36 -3.48 10.62
N PRO A 15 1.88 -4.61 11.15
CA PRO A 15 2.28 -5.74 10.32
C PRO A 15 1.08 -6.35 9.58
N ASN A 16 1.29 -6.74 8.33
CA ASN A 16 0.33 -7.57 7.60
C ASN A 16 0.38 -9.02 8.10
N LEU A 17 -0.79 -9.66 8.13
CA LEU A 17 -0.94 -11.07 8.52
C LEU A 17 -0.17 -11.96 7.52
N SER A 18 0.99 -12.48 7.95
CA SER A 18 1.78 -13.41 7.16
C SER A 18 1.10 -14.77 7.11
N MET A 19 0.43 -15.10 5.99
CA MET A 19 0.17 -16.51 5.68
C MET A 19 1.44 -17.12 5.10
N SER A 20 2.01 -18.06 5.85
CA SER A 20 3.15 -18.87 5.45
C SER A 20 2.79 -19.79 4.28
N SER A 21 3.27 -19.45 3.08
CA SER A 21 3.70 -20.43 2.07
C SER A 21 4.69 -19.76 1.13
N SER A 22 5.80 -20.44 0.90
CA SER A 22 7.01 -20.05 0.17
C SER A 22 6.81 -19.16 -1.08
N SER A 23 7.13 -17.87 -0.97
CA SER A 23 7.96 -17.07 -1.90
C SER A 23 7.99 -15.61 -1.41
N GLU A 24 9.20 -15.08 -1.22
CA GLU A 24 9.55 -13.66 -0.96
C GLU A 24 8.66 -12.91 0.05
N ALA A 25 9.02 -13.07 1.34
CA ALA A 25 8.50 -12.25 2.42
C ALA A 25 9.00 -10.80 2.31
N THR A 26 8.35 -10.00 1.44
CA THR A 26 8.37 -8.55 1.57
C THR A 26 7.45 -8.19 2.73
N SER A 27 8.04 -8.00 3.91
CA SER A 27 7.33 -7.53 5.11
C SER A 27 6.62 -6.22 4.75
N SER A 28 5.32 -6.32 4.49
CA SER A 28 4.53 -5.21 3.99
C SER A 28 3.82 -4.58 5.17
N TYR A 29 4.25 -3.39 5.52
CA TYR A 29 3.62 -2.61 6.56
C TYR A 29 2.60 -1.69 5.91
N ILE A 30 1.41 -1.63 6.50
CA ILE A 30 0.37 -0.65 6.16
C ILE A 30 0.31 0.38 7.29
N CYS A 31 0.36 1.66 6.94
CA CYS A 31 0.13 2.74 7.89
C CYS A 31 -1.32 2.67 8.40
N ALA A 32 -1.51 2.87 9.70
CA ALA A 32 -2.83 2.83 10.34
C ALA A 32 -3.87 3.75 9.66
N ARG A 33 -3.44 4.92 9.15
CA ARG A 33 -4.32 5.82 8.42
C ARG A 33 -4.84 5.20 7.11
N HIS A 34 -3.96 4.60 6.32
CA HIS A 34 -4.36 3.94 5.07
C HIS A 34 -5.26 2.72 5.34
N LEU A 35 -4.98 1.98 6.41
CA LEU A 35 -5.85 0.89 6.85
C LEU A 35 -7.25 1.41 7.22
N GLU A 36 -7.34 2.52 7.96
CA GLU A 36 -8.61 3.12 8.35
C GLU A 36 -9.39 3.66 7.14
N GLU A 37 -8.73 4.33 6.19
CA GLU A 37 -9.35 4.82 4.95
C GLU A 37 -9.99 3.67 4.15
N TRP A 38 -9.33 2.52 4.07
CA TRP A 38 -9.84 1.35 3.36
C TRP A 38 -10.95 0.62 4.13
N VAL A 39 -10.74 0.37 5.42
CA VAL A 39 -11.67 -0.42 6.23
C VAL A 39 -12.92 0.39 6.58
N LYS A 40 -12.75 1.59 7.15
CA LYS A 40 -13.88 2.43 7.57
C LYS A 40 -14.40 3.30 6.43
N GLY A 41 -13.51 3.90 5.65
CA GLY A 41 -13.89 4.81 4.57
C GLY A 41 -14.50 4.09 3.35
N SER A 42 -14.03 2.88 3.04
CA SER A 42 -14.47 2.14 1.85
C SER A 42 -15.23 0.83 2.17
N GLY A 43 -15.33 0.45 3.45
CA GLY A 43 -16.06 -0.75 3.87
C GLY A 43 -15.39 -2.08 3.47
N VAL A 44 -14.10 -2.05 3.10
CA VAL A 44 -13.36 -3.26 2.72
C VAL A 44 -12.99 -4.04 3.99
N SER A 45 -13.06 -5.38 3.91
CA SER A 45 -12.61 -6.23 5.03
C SER A 45 -11.17 -5.90 5.39
N GLU A 46 -10.89 -5.76 6.69
CA GLU A 46 -9.55 -5.54 7.21
C GLU A 46 -8.58 -6.62 6.74
N GLN A 47 -9.01 -7.88 6.72
CA GLN A 47 -8.20 -9.00 6.26
C GLN A 47 -7.83 -8.86 4.77
N ILE A 48 -8.78 -8.45 3.92
CA ILE A 48 -8.52 -8.21 2.49
C ILE A 48 -7.58 -7.02 2.33
N THR A 49 -7.80 -5.96 3.10
CA THR A 49 -6.97 -4.75 3.06
C THR A 49 -5.52 -5.08 3.43
N ARG A 50 -5.29 -5.81 4.52
CA ARG A 50 -3.95 -6.24 4.93
C ARG A 50 -3.27 -7.19 3.94
N LEU A 51 -4.02 -7.93 3.14
CA LEU A 51 -3.42 -8.79 2.12
C LEU A 51 -2.98 -8.03 0.87
N ASN A 52 -3.72 -6.96 0.54
CA ASN A 52 -3.63 -6.33 -0.77
C ASN A 52 -3.06 -4.92 -0.75
N VAL A 53 -3.11 -4.24 0.38
CA VAL A 53 -2.70 -2.83 0.51
C VAL A 53 -1.38 -2.73 1.25
N LYS A 54 -0.47 -1.94 0.70
CA LYS A 54 0.85 -1.62 1.24
C LYS A 54 1.04 -0.10 1.23
N THR A 55 1.72 0.44 2.23
CA THR A 55 2.12 1.86 2.19
C THR A 55 3.46 1.98 1.47
N LEU A 56 3.55 2.89 0.49
CA LEU A 56 4.80 3.17 -0.23
C LEU A 56 5.20 4.61 0.05
N GLU A 57 6.39 4.76 0.64
CA GLU A 57 6.97 6.06 0.99
C GLU A 57 8.18 6.40 0.12
N ASP A 58 8.84 5.39 -0.43
CA ASP A 58 10.02 5.59 -1.27
C ASP A 58 9.62 5.93 -2.71
N ASN A 59 9.90 7.17 -3.10
CA ASN A 59 9.66 7.66 -4.44
C ASN A 59 10.43 6.88 -5.52
N GLU A 60 11.59 6.32 -5.21
CA GLU A 60 12.34 5.48 -6.14
C GLU A 60 11.68 4.11 -6.32
N GLU A 61 11.20 3.51 -5.23
CA GLU A 61 10.42 2.27 -5.25
C GLU A 61 9.13 2.46 -6.06
N ILE A 62 8.41 3.56 -5.83
CA ILE A 62 7.21 3.90 -6.61
C ILE A 62 7.55 4.11 -8.09
N ALA A 63 8.63 4.83 -8.40
CA ALA A 63 9.04 5.06 -9.79
C ALA A 63 9.37 3.74 -10.51
N GLN A 64 10.10 2.83 -9.86
CA GLN A 64 10.42 1.51 -10.40
C GLN A 64 9.15 0.71 -10.69
N HIS A 65 8.22 0.69 -9.75
CA HIS A 65 6.95 -0.01 -9.86
C HIS A 65 6.04 0.50 -10.99
N LEU A 66 6.06 1.80 -11.27
CA LEU A 66 5.32 2.41 -12.38
C LEU A 66 6.05 2.38 -13.72
N GLY A 67 7.33 1.97 -13.73
CA GLY A 67 8.19 2.10 -14.91
C GLY A 67 8.52 3.56 -15.26
N TRP A 68 8.49 4.47 -14.29
CA TRP A 68 8.75 5.89 -14.47
C TRP A 68 10.22 6.22 -14.17
N LYS A 69 10.76 7.24 -14.85
CA LYS A 69 12.14 7.70 -14.59
C LYS A 69 12.32 8.34 -13.22
N LYS A 70 11.28 9.00 -12.70
CA LYS A 70 11.27 9.64 -11.40
C LYS A 70 9.84 9.87 -10.95
N TYR A 71 9.57 9.59 -9.69
CA TYR A 71 8.34 9.98 -9.02
C TYR A 71 8.60 11.26 -8.22
N LYS A 72 7.73 12.28 -8.40
CA LYS A 72 7.87 13.60 -7.75
C LYS A 72 6.72 13.92 -6.80
N HIS A 73 5.82 12.97 -6.58
CA HIS A 73 4.63 13.17 -5.77
C HIS A 73 4.83 12.68 -4.35
N THR A 74 3.82 12.93 -3.51
CA THR A 74 3.73 12.49 -2.13
C THR A 74 3.60 10.96 -2.04
N ALA A 75 4.10 10.41 -0.93
CA ALA A 75 3.88 9.03 -0.54
C ALA A 75 2.39 8.69 -0.54
N GLY A 76 2.08 7.41 -0.74
CA GLY A 76 0.69 6.95 -0.84
C GLY A 76 0.57 5.48 -0.48
N TRP A 77 -0.48 4.85 -1.01
CA TRP A 77 -0.71 3.43 -0.84
C TRP A 77 -0.79 2.71 -2.19
N TRP A 78 -0.29 1.48 -2.15
CA TRP A 78 -0.24 0.54 -3.24
C TRP A 78 -1.24 -0.58 -2.98
N CYS A 79 -2.10 -0.87 -3.94
CA CYS A 79 -3.06 -1.96 -3.85
C CYS A 79 -2.86 -2.93 -5.00
N SER A 80 -2.61 -4.20 -4.67
CA SER A 80 -2.65 -5.30 -5.62
C SER A 80 -4.03 -5.94 -5.64
N GLY A 81 -4.47 -6.43 -6.79
CA GLY A 81 -5.72 -7.15 -6.92
C GLY A 81 -5.73 -8.08 -8.13
N ILE A 82 -6.88 -8.67 -8.39
CA ILE A 82 -7.11 -9.53 -9.56
C ILE A 82 -8.18 -8.89 -10.43
N ASN A 83 -7.92 -8.81 -11.73
CA ASN A 83 -8.94 -8.41 -12.69
C ASN A 83 -9.97 -9.54 -12.84
N PRO A 84 -11.23 -9.31 -12.48
CA PRO A 84 -12.25 -10.36 -12.51
C PRO A 84 -12.59 -10.84 -13.92
N ARG A 85 -12.27 -10.07 -14.97
CA ARG A 85 -12.57 -10.41 -16.36
C ARG A 85 -11.63 -11.46 -16.95
N ASN A 86 -10.36 -11.42 -16.56
CA ASN A 86 -9.31 -12.28 -17.14
C ASN A 86 -8.44 -13.00 -16.11
N GLY A 87 -8.66 -12.78 -14.81
CA GLY A 87 -7.91 -13.41 -13.73
C GLY A 87 -6.47 -12.91 -13.59
N LEU A 88 -6.07 -11.87 -14.33
CA LEU A 88 -4.70 -11.36 -14.29
C LEU A 88 -4.50 -10.39 -13.12
N PRO A 89 -3.29 -10.35 -12.52
CA PRO A 89 -2.95 -9.36 -11.52
C PRO A 89 -3.13 -7.93 -12.05
N ILE A 90 -3.72 -7.08 -11.21
CA ILE A 90 -3.79 -5.64 -11.41
C ILE A 90 -3.21 -4.93 -10.21
N VAL A 91 -2.76 -3.72 -10.47
CA VAL A 91 -2.10 -2.88 -9.49
C VAL A 91 -2.64 -1.47 -9.64
N LEU A 92 -2.97 -0.87 -8.51
CA LEU A 92 -3.40 0.52 -8.41
C LEU A 92 -2.52 1.24 -7.40
N LEU A 93 -1.97 2.38 -7.84
CA LEU A 93 -1.29 3.32 -6.98
C LEU A 93 -2.17 4.56 -6.81
N PHE A 94 -2.43 4.95 -5.57
CA PHE A 94 -3.19 6.15 -5.26
C PHE A 94 -2.33 7.17 -4.53
N HIS A 95 -2.54 8.45 -4.85
CA HIS A 95 -1.80 9.58 -4.29
C HIS A 95 -2.75 10.38 -3.40
N LEU A 96 -2.28 10.80 -2.22
CA LEU A 96 -2.98 11.70 -1.31
C LEU A 96 -2.37 13.11 -1.37
#